data_AF-A0A7C4FTI4-F1
#
_entry.id   AF-A0A7C4FTI4-F1
#
_cell.length_a   1.000
_cell.length_b   1.000
_cell.length_c   1.000
_cell.angle_alpha   90.00
_cell.angle_beta   90.00
_cell.angle_gamma   90.00
#
_symmetry.space_group_name_H-M   'P 1'
#
loop_
_entity.id
_entity.type
_entity.pdbx_description
1 polymer ?
#
loop_
_entity_poly.entity_id
_entity_poly.type
_entity_poly.pdbx_seq_one_letter_code
_entity_poly.pdbx_strand_id
1 'polypeptide(L)'
;MKSIIQYIILFLGILLCLVGCGISTQSLDLALNNASLHIDKAQKEGAEQFASAEFDEAKTLLQSALSAKKDKQKVILAERSYAKARLAESLAKQIKAENEANKFEEELKIIEEKANRVRLERQTVEEELNQMMQTDSN
;
A
#
# COMPACT_ATOMS: atom_id res chain seq x y z
N MET A 1 61.62 0.36 29.11
CA MET A 1 60.25 0.91 29.30
C MET A 1 59.86 1.97 28.29
N LYS A 2 60.70 2.96 27.94
CA LYS A 2 60.37 3.99 26.94
C LYS A 2 60.00 3.44 25.54
N SER A 3 60.67 2.38 25.08
CA SER A 3 60.38 1.77 23.76
C SER A 3 59.01 1.07 23.69
N ILE A 4 58.53 0.48 24.79
CA ILE A 4 57.25 -0.26 24.80
C ILE A 4 56.06 0.72 24.68
N ILE A 5 56.15 1.87 25.38
CA ILE A 5 55.14 2.94 25.31
C ILE A 5 55.04 3.50 23.88
N GLN A 6 56.17 3.60 23.19
CA GLN A 6 56.23 4.12 21.82
C GLN A 6 55.56 3.18 20.80
N TYR A 7 55.68 1.85 20.98
CA TYR A 7 54.96 0.86 20.17
C TYR A 7 53.45 0.83 20.45
N ILE A 8 53.04 1.02 21.71
CA ILE A 8 51.61 1.06 22.08
C ILE A 8 50.92 2.27 21.43
N ILE A 9 51.57 3.45 21.41
CA ILE A 9 51.02 4.65 20.78
C ILE A 9 50.92 4.49 19.26
N LEU A 10 51.92 3.86 18.63
CA LEU A 10 51.90 3.59 17.19
C LEU A 10 50.77 2.61 16.81
N PHE A 11 50.56 1.57 17.62
CA PHE A 11 49.52 0.57 17.40
C PHE A 11 48.11 1.16 17.61
N LEU A 12 47.94 2.04 18.61
CA LEU A 12 46.67 2.72 18.87
C LEU A 12 46.30 3.71 17.76
N GLY A 13 47.29 4.38 17.17
CA GLY A 13 47.09 5.28 16.01
C GLY A 13 46.64 4.54 14.75
N ILE A 14 47.23 3.38 14.46
CA ILE A 14 46.85 2.54 13.31
C ILE A 14 45.43 1.97 13.50
N LEU A 15 45.09 1.57 14.73
CA LEU A 15 43.75 1.07 15.05
C LEU A 15 42.68 2.16 14.84
N LEU A 16 42.97 3.41 15.19
CA LEU A 16 42.06 4.54 15.00
C LEU A 16 41.80 4.87 13.52
N CYS A 17 42.81 4.69 12.65
CA CYS A 17 42.67 4.91 11.21
C CYS A 17 41.76 3.86 10.53
N LEU A 18 41.64 2.65 11.07
CA LEU A 18 40.80 1.59 10.50
C LEU A 18 39.31 1.75 10.82
N VAL A 19 38.94 2.52 11.84
CA VAL A 19 37.54 2.74 12.23
C VAL A 19 36.89 3.92 11.48
N GLY A 20 37.68 4.74 10.78
CA GLY A 20 37.27 6.04 10.25
C GLY A 20 36.57 6.08 8.89
N CYS A 21 36.44 4.96 8.16
CA CYS A 21 35.93 4.97 6.77
C CYS A 21 34.49 4.43 6.58
N GLY A 22 33.75 4.07 7.63
CA GLY A 22 32.55 3.22 7.48
C GLY A 22 31.15 3.86 7.51
N ILE A 23 30.97 5.15 7.81
CA ILE A 23 29.66 5.64 8.30
C ILE A 23 28.72 6.18 7.19
N SER A 24 29.20 6.42 5.96
CA SER A 24 28.39 7.17 4.97
C SER A 24 27.38 6.36 4.15
N THR A 25 27.44 5.02 4.12
CA THR A 25 26.62 4.19 3.20
C THR A 25 25.32 3.67 3.81
N GLN A 26 25.23 3.57 5.14
CA GLN A 26 24.11 2.92 5.82
C GLN A 26 22.76 3.61 5.61
N SER A 27 22.75 4.94 5.48
CA SER A 27 21.52 5.72 5.24
C SER A 27 21.01 5.60 3.80
N LEU A 28 21.91 5.43 2.83
CA LEU A 28 21.55 5.26 1.42
C LEU A 28 20.93 3.89 1.16
N ASP A 29 21.55 2.82 1.65
CA ASP A 29 21.05 1.46 1.47
C ASP A 29 19.67 1.30 2.08
N LEU A 30 19.44 1.90 3.26
CA LEU A 30 18.13 1.92 3.90
C LEU A 30 17.08 2.64 3.03
N ALA A 31 17.41 3.79 2.45
CA ALA A 31 16.48 4.54 1.60
C ALA A 31 16.10 3.76 0.33
N LEU A 32 17.08 3.14 -0.35
CA LEU A 32 16.85 2.32 -1.54
C LEU A 32 16.02 1.07 -1.21
N ASN A 33 16.34 0.39 -0.11
CA ASN A 33 15.60 -0.80 0.34
C ASN A 33 14.16 -0.47 0.70
N ASN A 34 13.92 0.65 1.41
CA ASN A 34 12.56 1.08 1.74
C ASN A 34 11.74 1.44 0.50
N ALA A 35 12.35 2.13 -0.48
CA ALA A 35 11.70 2.43 -1.74
C ALA A 35 11.31 1.16 -2.50
N SER A 36 12.25 0.22 -2.67
CA SER A 36 11.99 -1.06 -3.33
C SER A 36 10.89 -1.86 -2.63
N LEU A 37 10.95 -1.97 -1.30
CA LEU A 37 9.94 -2.69 -0.51
C LEU A 37 8.53 -2.13 -0.72
N HIS A 38 8.39 -0.80 -0.81
CA HIS A 38 7.09 -0.18 -1.03
C HIS A 38 6.61 -0.28 -2.48
N ILE A 39 7.51 -0.34 -3.46
CA ILE A 39 7.13 -0.70 -4.83
C ILE A 39 6.55 -2.12 -4.86
N ASP A 40 7.19 -3.08 -4.20
CA ASP A 40 6.69 -4.46 -4.13
C ASP A 40 5.32 -4.55 -3.43
N LYS A 41 5.12 -3.78 -2.35
CA LYS A 41 3.82 -3.68 -1.67
C LYS A 41 2.77 -3.07 -2.60
N ALA A 42 3.06 -1.94 -3.24
CA ALA A 42 2.14 -1.31 -4.17
C ALA A 42 1.76 -2.26 -5.33
N GLN A 43 2.73 -3.01 -5.86
CA GLN A 43 2.49 -4.00 -6.90
C GLN A 43 1.56 -5.12 -6.43
N LYS A 44 1.79 -5.67 -5.22
CA LYS A 44 0.90 -6.69 -4.62
C LYS A 44 -0.52 -6.17 -4.43
N GLU A 45 -0.66 -4.88 -4.14
CA GLU A 45 -1.96 -4.20 -4.05
C GLU A 45 -2.58 -3.88 -5.41
N GLY A 46 -1.94 -4.24 -6.52
CA GLY A 46 -2.46 -4.01 -7.87
C GLY A 46 -2.31 -2.58 -8.35
N ALA A 47 -1.36 -1.81 -7.80
CA ALA A 47 -1.13 -0.43 -8.19
C ALA A 47 -0.86 -0.24 -9.69
N GLU A 48 -0.34 -1.26 -10.38
CA GLU A 48 -0.18 -1.23 -11.84
C GLU A 48 -1.52 -1.06 -12.59
N GLN A 49 -2.63 -1.55 -12.03
CA GLN A 49 -3.96 -1.45 -12.62
C GLN A 49 -4.73 -0.25 -12.09
N PHE A 50 -4.60 0.04 -10.80
CA PHE A 50 -5.45 1.02 -10.11
C PHE A 50 -4.77 2.38 -9.87
N ALA A 51 -3.44 2.45 -9.93
CA ALA A 51 -2.66 3.66 -9.65
C ALA A 51 -1.39 3.72 -10.52
N SER A 52 -1.56 3.45 -11.83
CA SER A 52 -0.44 3.20 -12.75
C SER A 52 0.51 4.38 -12.88
N ALA A 53 -0.01 5.61 -12.93
CA ALA A 53 0.81 6.81 -13.06
C ALA A 53 1.79 6.98 -11.88
N GLU A 54 1.30 6.90 -10.66
CA GLU A 54 2.11 7.02 -9.44
C GLU A 54 3.07 5.83 -9.29
N PHE A 55 2.63 4.63 -9.67
CA PHE A 55 3.44 3.42 -9.62
C PHE A 55 4.60 3.46 -10.62
N ASP A 56 4.34 3.88 -11.85
CA ASP A 56 5.36 4.03 -12.89
C ASP A 56 6.35 5.14 -12.58
N GLU A 57 5.88 6.26 -12.02
CA GLU A 57 6.75 7.33 -11.53
C GLU A 57 7.64 6.83 -10.39
N ALA A 58 7.10 6.05 -9.45
CA ALA A 58 7.88 5.46 -8.35
C ALA A 58 9.01 4.56 -8.86
N LYS A 59 8.73 3.69 -9.84
CA LYS A 59 9.74 2.83 -10.49
C LYS A 59 10.82 3.65 -11.20
N THR A 60 10.40 4.66 -11.95
CA THR A 60 11.30 5.55 -12.69
C THR A 60 12.23 6.31 -11.75
N LEU A 61 11.71 6.79 -10.62
CA LEU A 61 12.49 7.47 -9.59
C LEU A 61 13.50 6.52 -8.91
N LEU A 62 13.12 5.27 -8.63
CA LEU A 62 14.06 4.28 -8.08
C LEU A 62 15.17 3.96 -9.07
N GLN A 63 14.85 3.75 -10.35
CA GLN A 63 15.85 3.51 -11.38
C GLN A 63 16.80 4.71 -11.54
N SER A 64 16.26 5.93 -11.45
CA SER A 64 17.05 7.17 -11.43
C SER A 64 17.94 7.24 -10.18
N ALA A 65 17.46 6.81 -9.02
CA ALA A 65 18.24 6.75 -7.79
C ALA A 65 19.42 5.78 -7.91
N LEU A 66 19.20 4.60 -8.50
CA LEU A 66 20.25 3.59 -8.73
C LEU A 66 21.31 4.09 -9.72
N SER A 67 20.91 4.90 -10.70
CA SER A 67 21.80 5.41 -11.76
C SER A 67 22.50 6.73 -11.40
N ALA A 68 22.10 7.40 -10.33
CA ALA A 68 22.65 8.70 -9.95
C ALA A 68 24.08 8.57 -9.42
N LYS A 69 24.94 9.53 -9.77
CA LYS A 69 26.38 9.50 -9.41
C LYS A 69 26.67 9.97 -7.98
N LYS A 70 25.81 10.80 -7.40
CA LYS A 70 26.03 11.44 -6.08
C LYS A 70 25.09 10.83 -5.04
N ASP A 71 25.63 10.37 -3.91
CA ASP A 71 24.84 9.69 -2.88
C ASP A 71 23.69 10.54 -2.34
N LYS A 72 23.91 11.84 -2.11
CA LYS A 72 22.82 12.75 -1.71
C LYS A 72 21.66 12.77 -2.71
N GLN A 73 21.97 12.71 -4.01
CA GLN A 73 20.96 12.67 -5.06
C GLN A 73 20.24 11.32 -5.08
N LYS A 74 20.98 10.21 -4.87
CA LYS A 74 20.39 8.88 -4.75
C LYS A 74 19.37 8.83 -3.60
N VAL A 75 19.73 9.36 -2.42
CA VAL A 75 18.82 9.42 -1.26
C VAL A 75 17.55 10.20 -1.60
N ILE A 76 17.67 11.40 -2.17
CA ILE A 76 16.49 12.23 -2.52
C ILE A 76 15.57 11.51 -3.52
N LEU A 77 16.15 10.85 -4.54
CA LEU A 77 15.37 10.11 -5.52
C LEU A 77 14.70 8.87 -4.91
N ALA A 78 15.40 8.16 -4.02
CA ALA A 78 14.88 7.01 -3.29
C ALA A 78 13.72 7.40 -2.36
N GLU A 79 13.84 8.51 -1.62
CA GLU A 79 12.76 9.02 -0.76
C GLU A 79 11.52 9.43 -1.57
N ARG A 80 11.72 10.08 -2.72
CA ARG A 80 10.61 10.42 -3.64
C ARG A 80 9.96 9.17 -4.21
N SER A 81 10.75 8.18 -4.61
CA SER A 81 10.27 6.88 -5.07
C SER A 81 9.42 6.20 -3.98
N TYR A 82 9.92 6.14 -2.74
CA TYR A 82 9.19 5.61 -1.59
C TYR A 82 7.85 6.32 -1.37
N ALA A 83 7.83 7.66 -1.40
CA ALA A 83 6.60 8.44 -1.22
C ALA A 83 5.57 8.15 -2.32
N LYS A 84 6.01 8.09 -3.58
CA LYS A 84 5.16 7.75 -4.73
C LYS A 84 4.64 6.32 -4.67
N ALA A 85 5.48 5.36 -4.29
CA ALA A 85 5.06 3.97 -4.11
C ALA A 85 4.00 3.83 -3.02
N ARG A 86 4.13 4.54 -1.89
CA ARG A 86 3.10 4.56 -0.84
C ARG A 86 1.79 5.20 -1.26
N LEU A 87 1.85 6.24 -2.09
CA LEU A 87 0.67 6.85 -2.67
C LEU A 87 -0.03 5.85 -3.60
N ALA A 88 0.71 5.20 -4.48
CA ALA A 88 0.18 4.18 -5.40
C ALA A 88 -0.44 2.99 -4.64
N GLU A 89 0.21 2.51 -3.57
CA GLU A 89 -0.33 1.48 -2.68
C GLU A 89 -1.68 1.90 -2.08
N SER A 90 -1.77 3.13 -1.57
CA SER A 90 -2.98 3.66 -0.94
C SER A 90 -4.13 3.82 -1.94
N LEU A 91 -3.84 4.36 -3.12
CA LEU A 91 -4.82 4.53 -4.20
C LEU A 91 -5.36 3.18 -4.66
N ALA A 92 -4.48 2.18 -4.82
CA ALA A 92 -4.91 0.85 -5.22
C ALA A 92 -5.86 0.21 -4.20
N LYS A 93 -5.56 0.34 -2.90
CA LYS A 93 -6.46 -0.12 -1.82
C LYS A 93 -7.78 0.63 -1.82
N GLN A 94 -7.74 1.95 -1.98
CA GLN A 94 -8.94 2.78 -2.01
C GLN A 94 -9.87 2.37 -3.15
N ILE A 95 -9.36 2.28 -4.38
CA ILE A 95 -10.17 1.94 -5.56
C ILE A 95 -10.74 0.52 -5.45
N LYS A 96 -9.97 -0.43 -4.89
CA LYS A 96 -10.49 -1.77 -4.60
C LYS A 96 -11.65 -1.73 -3.61
N ALA A 97 -11.50 -0.99 -2.52
CA ALA A 97 -12.54 -0.84 -1.50
C ALA A 97 -13.80 -0.14 -2.07
N GLU A 98 -13.63 0.89 -2.89
CA GLU A 98 -14.74 1.57 -3.57
C GLU A 98 -15.46 0.61 -4.53
N ASN A 99 -14.73 -0.19 -5.31
CA ASN A 99 -15.32 -1.20 -6.19
C ASN A 99 -16.07 -2.29 -5.42
N GLU A 100 -15.59 -2.69 -4.26
CA GLU A 100 -16.27 -3.66 -3.39
C GLU A 100 -17.52 -3.06 -2.74
N ALA A 101 -17.45 -1.81 -2.27
CA ALA A 101 -18.59 -1.08 -1.75
C ALA A 101 -19.70 -0.93 -2.80
N ASN A 102 -19.34 -0.57 -4.04
CA ASN A 102 -20.29 -0.45 -5.15
C ASN A 102 -21.01 -1.78 -5.44
N LYS A 103 -20.30 -2.91 -5.35
CA LYS A 103 -20.92 -4.24 -5.50
C LYS A 103 -21.91 -4.55 -4.38
N PHE A 104 -21.55 -4.24 -3.13
CA PHE A 104 -22.46 -4.45 -2.01
C PHE A 104 -23.69 -3.54 -2.08
N GLU A 105 -23.55 -2.31 -2.55
CA GLU A 105 -24.69 -1.42 -2.78
C GLU A 105 -25.66 -1.98 -3.84
N GLU A 106 -25.12 -2.54 -4.94
CA GLU A 106 -25.93 -3.21 -5.95
C GLU A 106 -26.63 -4.46 -5.41
N GLU A 107 -25.93 -5.29 -4.64
CA GLU A 107 -26.50 -6.47 -3.99
C GLU A 107 -27.61 -6.11 -2.99
N LEU A 108 -27.40 -5.06 -2.19
CA LEU A 108 -28.40 -4.55 -1.26
C LEU A 108 -29.67 -4.10 -2.00
N LYS A 109 -29.50 -3.35 -3.10
CA LYS A 109 -30.64 -2.92 -3.92
C LYS A 109 -31.45 -4.11 -4.44
N ILE A 110 -30.77 -5.15 -4.93
CA ILE A 110 -31.44 -6.38 -5.39
C ILE A 110 -32.19 -7.08 -4.25
N ILE A 111 -31.59 -7.13 -3.05
CA ILE A 111 -32.23 -7.73 -1.87
C ILE A 111 -33.45 -6.93 -1.44
N GLU A 112 -33.37 -5.60 -1.42
CA GLU A 112 -34.49 -4.71 -1.10
C GLU A 112 -35.63 -4.85 -2.09
N GLU A 113 -35.34 -4.90 -3.40
CA GLU A 113 -36.35 -5.14 -4.43
C GLU A 113 -37.04 -6.49 -4.27
N LYS A 114 -36.29 -7.55 -3.94
CA LYS A 114 -36.85 -8.88 -3.64
C LYS A 114 -37.71 -8.87 -2.39
N ALA A 115 -37.25 -8.22 -1.31
CA ALA A 115 -38.00 -8.13 -0.06
C ALA A 115 -39.32 -7.37 -0.26
N ASN A 116 -39.30 -6.27 -1.01
CA ASN A 116 -40.51 -5.53 -1.36
C ASN A 116 -41.48 -6.36 -2.19
N ARG A 117 -40.99 -7.13 -3.15
CA ARG A 117 -41.82 -8.03 -3.96
C ARG A 117 -42.52 -9.08 -3.10
N VAL A 118 -41.76 -9.79 -2.25
CA VAL A 118 -42.32 -10.81 -1.34
C VAL A 118 -43.34 -10.19 -0.39
N ARG A 119 -43.10 -8.96 0.10
CA ARG A 119 -44.05 -8.25 0.95
C ARG A 119 -45.36 -7.98 0.22
N LEU A 120 -45.30 -7.51 -1.03
CA LEU A 120 -46.49 -7.24 -1.84
C LEU A 120 -47.25 -8.54 -2.15
N GLU A 121 -46.55 -9.59 -2.57
CA GLU A 121 -47.17 -10.91 -2.82
C GLU A 121 -47.89 -11.45 -1.58
N ARG A 122 -47.26 -11.33 -0.40
CA ARG A 122 -47.90 -11.71 0.86
C ARG A 122 -49.16 -10.90 1.14
N GLN A 123 -49.12 -9.58 0.94
CA GLN A 123 -50.28 -8.71 1.15
C GLN A 123 -51.43 -9.09 0.21
N THR A 124 -51.15 -9.36 -1.07
CA THR A 124 -52.15 -9.79 -2.03
C THR A 124 -52.79 -11.13 -1.62
N VAL A 125 -51.99 -12.11 -1.20
CA VAL A 125 -52.50 -13.41 -0.74
C VAL A 125 -53.35 -13.26 0.54
N GLU A 126 -52.95 -12.41 1.48
CA GLU A 126 -53.74 -12.14 2.68
C GLU A 126 -55.08 -11.45 2.35
N GLU A 127 -55.10 -10.53 1.39
CA GLU A 127 -56.32 -9.87 0.92
C GLU A 127 -57.27 -10.86 0.22
N GLU A 128 -56.76 -11.69 -0.68
CA GLU A 128 -57.54 -12.72 -1.38
C GLU A 128 -58.16 -13.72 -0.40
N LEU A 129 -57.38 -14.19 0.60
CA LEU A 129 -57.86 -15.09 1.63
C LEU A 129 -59.00 -14.46 2.45
N ASN A 130 -58.86 -13.19 2.84
CA ASN A 130 -59.90 -12.48 3.58
C ASN A 130 -61.20 -12.34 2.77
N GLN A 131 -61.10 -12.11 1.45
CA GLN A 131 -62.28 -12.03 0.57
C GLN A 131 -63.00 -13.37 0.45
N MET A 132 -62.25 -14.48 0.30
CA MET A 132 -62.83 -15.83 0.26
C MET A 132 -63.58 -16.18 1.55
N MET A 133 -62.99 -15.90 2.72
CA MET A 133 -63.66 -16.15 4.00
C MET A 133 -64.95 -15.34 4.19
N GLN A 134 -65.01 -14.11 3.66
CA GLN A 134 -66.21 -13.29 3.72
C GLN A 134 -67.31 -13.77 2.76
N THR A 135 -66.95 -14.41 1.65
CA THR A 135 -67.90 -14.96 0.69
C THR A 135 -68.49 -16.30 1.14
N ASP A 136 -67.71 -17.14 1.85
CA ASP A 136 -68.20 -18.41 2.41
C ASP A 136 -69.08 -18.25 3.68
N SER A 137 -69.12 -17.04 4.27
CA SER A 137 -69.87 -16.74 5.50
C SER A 137 -71.28 -16.16 5.28
N ASN A 138 -71.73 -16.01 4.03
CA ASN A 138 -73.06 -15.54 3.63
C ASN A 138 -73.84 -16.63 2.89
#